data_AF-A0AAV4JQR1-F1
#
_entry.id   AF-A0AAV4JQR1-F1
#
_cell.length_a   1.000
_cell.length_b   1.000
_cell.length_c   1.000
_cell.angle_alpha   90.00
_cell.angle_beta   90.00
_cell.angle_gamma   90.00
#
_symmetry.space_group_name_H-M   'P 1'
#
loop_
_entity.id
_entity.type
_entity.pdbx_description
1 polymer ?
#
loop_
_entity_poly.entity_id
_entity_poly.type
_entity_poly.pdbx_seq_one_letter_code
_entity_poly.pdbx_strand_id
1 'polypeptide(L)'
;MSGLMQKEYERVKLHATVMNTLFRKEPSDSESPRLARGQRKTRESFDARSVLKHFKDYEFGSLTIPNIHLSQRFSTGQDLYYQCVAMAALPKS
;
A
#
# COMPACT_ATOMS: atom_id res chain seq x y z
N MET A 1 6.12 -25.94 -4.39
CA MET A 1 5.60 -24.60 -4.75
C MET A 1 5.66 -23.72 -3.51
N SER A 2 6.78 -23.05 -3.28
CA SER A 2 6.92 -22.04 -2.23
C SER A 2 6.59 -20.67 -2.84
N GLY A 3 5.56 -19.98 -2.35
CA GLY A 3 5.22 -18.63 -2.81
C GLY A 3 3.73 -18.26 -2.78
N LEU A 4 2.84 -19.25 -2.71
CA LEU A 4 1.41 -19.01 -2.51
C LEU A 4 1.12 -18.94 -1.00
N MET A 5 0.60 -17.79 -0.56
CA MET A 5 0.09 -17.64 0.81
C MET A 5 -1.12 -18.57 1.00
N GLN A 6 -1.18 -19.25 2.15
CA GLN A 6 -2.39 -19.98 2.51
C GLN A 6 -3.53 -19.00 2.79
N LYS A 7 -4.76 -19.41 2.48
CA LYS A 7 -5.95 -18.62 2.75
C LYS A 7 -6.16 -18.54 4.26
N GLU A 8 -5.94 -17.35 4.84
CA GLU A 8 -6.12 -17.13 6.28
C GLU A 8 -7.52 -16.59 6.64
N TYR A 9 -8.23 -15.99 5.70
CA TYR A 9 -9.52 -15.34 5.94
C TYR A 9 -10.56 -15.68 4.88
N GLU A 10 -11.82 -15.84 5.31
CA GLU A 10 -12.97 -16.05 4.43
C GLU A 10 -13.49 -14.77 3.78
N ARG A 11 -13.25 -13.62 4.41
CA ARG A 11 -13.71 -12.32 3.93
C ARG A 11 -12.55 -11.35 3.83
N VAL A 12 -12.61 -10.46 2.84
CA VAL A 12 -11.62 -9.41 2.61
C VAL A 12 -12.23 -8.04 2.87
N LYS A 13 -11.47 -7.15 3.52
CA LYS A 13 -11.80 -5.73 3.65
C LYS A 13 -11.04 -4.96 2.57
N LEU A 14 -11.75 -4.57 1.52
CA LEU A 14 -11.21 -3.66 0.51
C LEU A 14 -11.04 -2.27 1.13
N HIS A 15 -9.86 -1.67 0.94
CA HIS A 15 -9.54 -0.32 1.38
C HIS A 15 -8.43 0.24 0.50
N ALA A 16 -8.37 1.58 0.37
CA ALA A 16 -7.26 2.29 -0.24
C ALA A 16 -6.38 2.89 0.86
N THR A 17 -5.10 2.53 0.89
CA THR A 17 -4.16 3.09 1.86
C THR A 17 -3.70 4.48 1.41
N VAL A 18 -4.02 5.51 2.19
CA VAL A 18 -3.56 6.89 1.93
C VAL A 18 -2.24 7.19 2.66
N MET A 19 -2.09 6.69 3.89
CA MET A 19 -0.91 6.92 4.73
C MET A 19 -0.47 5.62 5.40
N ASN A 20 0.85 5.46 5.58
CA ASN A 20 1.42 4.32 6.28
C ASN A 20 2.68 4.76 7.04
N THR A 21 2.63 4.69 8.37
CA THR A 21 3.70 5.18 9.25
C THR A 21 5.00 4.37 9.14
N LEU A 22 4.96 3.15 8.60
CA LEU A 22 6.17 2.38 8.32
C LEU A 22 7.10 3.07 7.32
N PHE A 23 6.57 3.94 6.46
CA PHE A 23 7.34 4.67 5.44
C PHE A 23 7.66 6.11 5.85
N ARG A 24 7.42 6.50 7.11
CA ARG A 24 7.82 7.81 7.63
C ARG A 24 9.34 7.95 7.56
N LYS A 25 9.84 8.96 6.85
CA LYS A 25 11.26 9.36 6.84
C LYS A 25 11.50 10.33 7.99
N GLU A 26 12.50 10.08 8.84
CA GLU A 26 12.85 11.06 9.87
C GLU A 26 13.65 12.22 9.25
N PRO A 27 13.51 13.46 9.76
CA PRO A 27 14.30 14.59 9.28
C PRO A 27 15.82 14.38 9.46
N SER A 28 16.23 13.58 10.44
CA SER A 28 17.63 13.20 10.66
C SER A 28 18.14 12.14 9.70
N ASP A 29 17.28 11.55 8.85
CA ASP A 29 17.66 10.57 7.84
C ASP A 29 18.24 11.27 6.58
N SER A 30 18.97 12.37 6.75
CA SER A 30 19.89 12.85 5.73
C SER A 30 20.93 11.76 5.48
N GLU A 31 20.92 11.18 4.28
CA GLU A 31 21.98 10.30 3.76
C GLU A 31 22.21 8.98 4.53
N SER A 32 21.19 8.36 5.13
CA SER A 32 21.30 6.98 5.60
C SER A 32 20.64 6.01 4.62
N PRO A 33 21.41 5.24 3.82
CA PRO A 33 20.86 4.34 2.83
C PRO A 33 20.13 3.23 3.57
N ARG A 34 18.79 3.24 3.49
CA ARG A 34 17.92 2.09 3.78
C ARG A 34 18.25 1.46 5.14
N LEU A 35 17.55 1.89 6.20
CA LEU A 35 17.45 1.15 7.48
C LEU A 35 17.71 -0.34 7.23
N ALA A 36 18.84 -0.82 7.77
CA ALA A 36 19.46 -2.08 7.40
C ALA A 36 18.40 -3.17 7.22
N ARG A 37 18.46 -3.87 6.08
CA ARG A 37 17.61 -5.03 5.73
C ARG A 37 17.48 -5.97 6.94
N GLY A 38 16.43 -5.81 7.74
CA GLY A 38 16.19 -6.63 8.93
C GLY A 38 15.77 -5.89 10.20
N GLN A 39 16.08 -4.60 10.37
CA GLN A 39 15.55 -3.85 11.51
C GLN A 39 14.13 -3.36 11.20
N ARG A 40 13.13 -4.02 11.80
CA ARG A 40 11.74 -3.54 11.76
C ARG A 40 11.68 -2.19 12.47
N LYS A 41 11.50 -1.10 11.71
CA LYS A 41 11.13 0.20 12.29
C LYS A 41 9.91 -0.03 13.19
N THR A 42 10.01 0.40 14.45
CA THR A 42 8.91 0.28 15.41
C THR A 42 7.68 0.96 14.83
N ARG A 43 6.54 0.27 14.88
CA ARG A 43 5.28 0.84 14.39
C ARG A 43 4.87 1.97 15.31
N GLU A 44 4.86 3.18 14.77
CA GLU A 44 4.35 4.35 15.47
C GLU A 44 2.92 4.63 15.03
N SER A 45 2.08 4.97 16.01
CA SER A 45 0.76 5.55 15.77
C SER A 45 0.90 7.05 15.49
N PHE A 46 -0.10 7.65 14.85
CA PHE A 46 -0.17 9.10 14.67
C PHE A 46 -1.57 9.61 14.99
N ASP A 47 -1.65 10.88 15.39
CA ASP A 47 -2.94 11.55 15.64
C ASP A 47 -3.60 11.95 14.32
N ALA A 48 -4.64 11.22 13.94
CA ALA A 48 -5.42 11.46 12.72
C ALA A 48 -6.66 12.34 12.94
N ARG A 49 -6.90 12.89 14.14
CA ARG A 49 -8.14 13.64 14.46
C ARG A 49 -8.38 14.81 13.52
N SER A 50 -7.33 15.55 13.17
CA SER A 50 -7.45 16.67 12.23
C SER A 50 -7.82 16.21 10.82
N VAL A 51 -7.24 15.11 10.34
CA VAL A 51 -7.59 14.53 9.03
C VAL A 51 -9.07 14.10 9.03
N LEU A 52 -9.50 13.37 10.07
CA LEU A 52 -10.87 12.92 10.19
C LEU A 52 -11.86 14.09 10.36
N LYS A 53 -11.48 15.16 11.05
CA LYS A 53 -12.32 16.36 11.18
C LYS A 53 -12.73 16.93 9.82
N HIS A 54 -11.84 16.88 8.83
CA HIS A 54 -12.08 17.46 7.50
C HIS A 54 -12.59 16.44 6.48
N PHE A 55 -12.17 15.17 6.58
CA PHE A 55 -12.36 14.19 5.51
C PHE A 55 -13.19 12.95 5.90
N LYS A 56 -13.73 12.86 7.12
CA LYS A 56 -14.51 11.67 7.55
C LYS A 56 -15.71 11.37 6.66
N ASP A 57 -16.35 12.40 6.12
CA ASP A 57 -17.53 12.31 5.25
C ASP A 57 -17.21 12.75 3.80
N TYR A 58 -15.92 12.84 3.44
CA TYR A 58 -15.52 13.26 2.11
C TYR A 58 -15.71 12.12 1.10
N GLU A 59 -16.46 12.39 0.04
CA GLU A 59 -16.66 11.46 -1.06
C GLU A 59 -15.52 11.58 -2.07
N PHE A 60 -14.63 10.58 -2.10
CA PHE A 60 -13.52 10.52 -3.05
C PHE A 60 -13.95 10.19 -4.49
N GLY A 61 -15.23 9.87 -4.68
CA GLY A 61 -15.80 9.46 -5.95
C GLY A 61 -15.86 7.94 -6.12
N SER A 62 -16.23 7.53 -7.33
CA SER A 62 -16.40 6.12 -7.72
C SER A 62 -15.37 5.72 -8.76
N LEU A 63 -14.87 4.48 -8.66
CA LEU A 63 -13.90 3.92 -9.60
C LEU A 63 -14.37 2.54 -10.06
N THR A 64 -14.50 2.36 -11.38
CA THR A 64 -14.60 1.03 -11.98
C THR A 64 -13.19 0.47 -12.14
N ILE A 65 -12.91 -0.68 -11.55
CA ILE A 65 -11.59 -1.33 -11.64
C ILE A 65 -11.54 -2.13 -12.95
N PRO A 66 -10.71 -1.74 -13.94
CA PRO A 66 -10.70 -2.41 -15.24
C PRO A 66 -9.83 -3.67 -15.25
N ASN A 67 -8.89 -3.79 -14.31
CA ASN A 67 -7.90 -4.85 -14.28
C ASN A 67 -7.38 -5.12 -12.87
N ILE A 68 -6.88 -6.34 -12.67
CA ILE A 68 -6.17 -6.77 -11.47
C ILE A 68 -4.70 -6.96 -11.85
N HIS A 69 -3.81 -6.32 -11.10
CA HIS A 69 -2.37 -6.49 -11.24
C HIS A 69 -1.85 -7.47 -10.18
N LEU A 70 -1.03 -8.44 -10.61
CA LEU A 70 -0.13 -9.15 -9.72
C LEU A 70 1.17 -8.35 -9.66
N SER A 71 1.39 -7.66 -8.54
CA SER A 71 2.57 -6.82 -8.36
C SER A 71 3.65 -7.49 -7.52
N GLN A 72 4.92 -7.30 -7.90
CA GLN A 72 6.05 -7.76 -7.11
C GLN A 72 6.34 -6.78 -5.96
N ARG A 73 6.39 -7.29 -4.73
CA ARG A 73 6.73 -6.47 -3.56
C ARG A 73 8.17 -5.95 -3.66
N PHE A 74 8.39 -4.75 -3.12
CA PHE A 74 9.69 -4.07 -3.05
C PHE A 74 10.35 -3.81 -4.42
N SER A 75 9.56 -3.81 -5.49
CA SER A 75 10.03 -3.58 -6.86
C SER A 75 9.21 -2.47 -7.50
N THR A 76 9.88 -1.61 -8.27
CA THR A 76 9.28 -0.44 -8.93
C THR A 76 9.39 -0.60 -10.43
N GLY A 77 8.29 -0.38 -11.14
CA GLY A 77 8.21 -0.41 -12.59
C GLY A 77 8.74 0.86 -13.25
N GLN A 78 8.73 0.87 -14.59
CA GLN A 78 9.19 2.02 -15.39
C GLN A 78 8.30 3.27 -15.22
N ASP A 79 7.04 3.06 -14.84
CA ASP A 79 6.05 4.09 -14.54
C ASP A 79 6.16 4.65 -13.11
N LEU A 80 7.19 4.25 -12.36
CA LEU A 80 7.40 4.58 -10.94
C LEU A 80 6.33 4.00 -10.00
N TYR A 81 5.49 3.09 -10.49
CA TYR A 81 4.53 2.35 -9.67
C TYR A 81 5.09 0.99 -9.25
N TYR A 82 4.32 0.19 -8.51
CA TYR A 82 4.73 -1.19 -8.20
C TYR A 82 4.94 -1.98 -9.50
N GLN A 83 6.04 -2.74 -9.58
CA GLN A 83 6.32 -3.59 -10.73
C GLN A 83 5.18 -4.60 -10.94
N CYS A 84 4.46 -4.49 -12.05
CA CYS A 84 3.46 -5.45 -12.49
C CYS A 84 4.17 -6.66 -13.13
N VAL A 85 3.90 -7.87 -12.65
CA VAL A 85 4.44 -9.13 -13.23
C VAL A 85 3.39 -9.90 -14.03
N ALA A 86 2.11 -9.67 -13.78
CA ALA A 86 1.00 -10.17 -14.58
C ALA A 86 -0.24 -9.29 -14.39
N MET A 87 -1.13 -9.28 -15.37
CA MET A 87 -2.38 -8.51 -15.34
C MET A 87 -3.53 -9.34 -15.90
N ALA A 88 -4.71 -9.21 -15.28
CA ALA A 88 -5.95 -9.77 -15.77
C ALA A 88 -6.99 -8.65 -15.96
N ALA A 89 -7.66 -8.62 -17.11
CA ALA A 89 -8.79 -7.71 -17.33
C ALA A 89 -10.03 -8.21 -16.59
N LEU A 90 -10.78 -7.28 -15.99
CA LEU A 90 -12.08 -7.57 -15.40
C LEU A 90 -13.19 -7.35 -16.44
N PRO A 91 -14.27 -8.14 -16.40
CA PRO A 91 -15.43 -7.91 -17.25
C PRO A 91 -16.00 -6.50 -17.05
N LYS A 92 -16.50 -5.90 -18.12
CA LYS A 92 -17.24 -4.64 -18.03
C LYS A 92 -18.59 -4.95 -17.38
N SER A 93 -18.95 -4.16 -16.36
CA SER A 93 -20.26 -4.15 -15.72
C SER A 93 -21.33 -3.60 -16.66
#